data_AF-A0AAW1SZN6-F1
#
_entry.id   AF-A0AAW1SZN6-F1
#
_cell.length_a   1.000
_cell.length_b   1.000
_cell.length_c   1.000
_cell.angle_alpha   90.00
_cell.angle_beta   90.00
_cell.angle_gamma   90.00
#
_symmetry.space_group_name_H-M   'P 1'
#
loop_
_entity.id
_entity.type
_entity.pdbx_description
1 polymer ?
#
loop_
_entity_poly.entity_id
_entity_poly.type
_entity_poly.pdbx_seq_one_letter_code
_entity_poly.pdbx_strand_id
1 'polypeptide(L)'
;MKLALRVSYAANIVALVILLTEFGLKFKLDPHEILVPSFYAACVNLSVGSVLLVGLLAVGGTWMARLMESKRLGKAWTQRRHRSTLVVEAELVVQLINLIAFLIPNAVPVAHVLCEDPLFHRVLAACVIIRWTCWNTLFLFICVHAHNINPWRRAVATWLPGKQWAVDSNRMRPTALVVDGPWFLHWPKLLIW
;
A
#
# COMPACT_ATOMS: atom_id res chain seq x y z
N MET A 1 -18.24 -6.70 11.09
CA MET A 1 -17.44 -5.65 10.43
C MET A 1 -16.99 -4.53 11.37
N LYS A 2 -17.89 -3.88 12.14
CA LYS A 2 -17.52 -2.77 13.06
C LYS A 2 -16.51 -3.15 14.16
N LEU A 3 -16.61 -4.37 14.71
CA LEU A 3 -15.69 -4.85 15.74
C LEU A 3 -14.26 -5.08 15.20
N ALA A 4 -14.12 -5.76 14.05
CA ALA A 4 -12.83 -5.98 13.40
C ALA A 4 -12.13 -4.65 13.04
N LEU A 5 -12.89 -3.65 12.61
CA LEU A 5 -12.37 -2.31 12.33
C LEU A 5 -11.83 -1.65 13.61
N ARG A 6 -12.59 -1.70 14.72
CA ARG A 6 -12.17 -1.15 16.02
C ARG A 6 -10.94 -1.84 16.59
N VAL A 7 -10.87 -3.17 16.48
CA VAL A 7 -9.70 -3.95 16.91
C VAL A 7 -8.47 -3.59 16.09
N SER A 8 -8.62 -3.42 14.76
CA SER A 8 -7.53 -2.97 13.90
C SER A 8 -7.06 -1.55 14.25
N TYR A 9 -7.97 -0.61 14.52
CA TYR A 9 -7.58 0.73 14.96
C TYR A 9 -6.86 0.72 16.31
N ALA A 10 -7.37 -0.04 17.28
CA ALA A 10 -6.73 -0.17 18.58
C ALA A 10 -5.31 -0.77 18.46
N ALA A 11 -5.15 -1.82 17.65
CA ALA A 11 -3.85 -2.43 17.37
C ALA A 11 -2.87 -1.43 16.72
N ASN A 12 -3.33 -0.62 15.77
CA ASN A 12 -2.51 0.41 15.13
C ASN A 12 -2.09 1.52 16.11
N ILE A 13 -2.98 1.96 17.00
CA ILE A 13 -2.66 2.95 18.03
C ILE A 13 -1.61 2.39 18.99
N VAL A 14 -1.80 1.16 19.47
CA VAL A 14 -0.83 0.51 20.36
C VAL A 14 0.53 0.36 19.67
N ALA A 15 0.54 -0.11 18.42
CA ALA A 15 1.77 -0.22 17.64
C ALA A 15 2.46 1.15 17.46
N LEU A 16 1.72 2.22 17.18
CA LEU A 16 2.24 3.57 17.06
C LEU A 16 2.86 4.06 18.38
N VAL A 17 2.19 3.85 19.51
CA VAL A 17 2.70 4.24 20.83
C VAL A 17 3.98 3.50 21.16
N ILE A 18 4.04 2.19 20.90
CA ILE A 18 5.26 1.38 21.07
C ILE A 18 6.39 1.95 20.20
N LEU A 19 6.11 2.24 18.93
CA LEU A 19 7.10 2.79 17.99
C LEU A 19 7.63 4.15 18.44
N LEU A 20 6.74 5.05 18.90
CA LEU A 20 7.12 6.37 19.41
C LEU A 20 7.95 6.26 20.70
N THR A 21 7.61 5.31 21.56
CA THR A 21 8.32 5.08 22.83
C THR A 21 9.70 4.49 22.58
N GLU A 22 9.81 3.48 21.70
CA GLU A 22 11.07 2.91 21.22
C GLU A 22 11.97 3.99 20.58
N PHE A 23 11.41 4.82 19.70
CA PHE A 23 12.15 5.93 19.09
C PHE A 23 12.61 6.94 20.15
N GLY A 24 11.72 7.35 21.06
CA GLY A 24 12.04 8.30 22.12
C GLY A 24 13.11 7.79 23.10
N LEU A 25 13.09 6.49 23.41
CA LEU A 25 14.10 5.84 24.24
C LEU A 25 15.44 5.71 23.51
N LYS A 26 15.44 5.30 22.22
CA LYS A 26 16.64 5.27 21.39
C LYS A 26 17.31 6.64 21.26
N PHE A 27 16.53 7.70 21.12
CA PHE A 27 17.06 9.07 21.05
C PHE A 27 17.69 9.54 22.38
N LYS A 28 17.22 9.02 23.53
CA LYS A 28 17.70 9.43 24.86
C LYS A 28 18.92 8.63 25.33
N LEU A 29 18.99 7.35 25.00
CA LEU A 29 19.99 6.44 25.58
C LEU A 29 21.31 6.46 24.80
N ASP A 30 21.29 6.41 23.46
CA ASP A 30 22.53 6.39 22.66
C ASP A 30 22.33 7.06 21.28
N PRO A 31 22.61 8.36 21.13
CA PRO A 31 22.45 9.07 19.86
C PRO A 31 23.37 8.55 18.74
N HIS A 32 24.44 7.83 19.09
CA HIS A 32 25.40 7.27 18.14
C HIS A 32 25.07 5.83 17.69
N GLU A 33 24.22 5.09 18.42
CA GLU A 33 23.83 3.70 18.07
C GLU A 33 22.44 3.59 17.44
N ILE A 34 21.76 4.72 17.18
CA ILE A 34 20.41 4.76 16.57
C ILE A 34 20.31 3.89 15.30
N LEU A 35 21.40 3.85 14.53
CA LEU A 35 21.50 3.15 13.25
C LEU A 35 22.03 1.71 13.36
N VAL A 36 22.52 1.27 14.52
CA VAL A 36 22.98 -0.12 14.69
C VAL A 36 21.74 -1.00 14.86
N PRO A 37 21.45 -1.91 13.92
CA PRO A 37 20.33 -2.82 14.07
C PRO A 37 20.61 -3.74 15.25
N SER A 38 19.82 -3.65 16.32
CA SER A 38 19.91 -4.65 17.37
C SER A 38 19.53 -6.00 16.77
N PHE A 39 20.38 -7.01 16.95
CA PHE A 39 20.15 -8.36 16.43
C PHE A 39 18.75 -8.87 16.79
N TYR A 40 18.31 -8.59 18.02
CA TYR A 40 16.97 -8.92 18.50
C TYR A 40 15.85 -8.26 17.68
N ALA A 41 15.93 -6.97 17.39
CA ALA A 41 14.93 -6.29 16.58
C ALA A 41 14.90 -6.82 15.14
N ALA A 42 16.08 -7.12 14.57
CA ALA A 42 16.19 -7.71 13.24
C ALA A 42 15.52 -9.09 13.17
N CYS A 43 15.75 -9.96 14.16
CA CYS A 43 15.11 -11.29 14.25
C CYS A 43 13.58 -11.20 14.39
N VAL A 44 13.08 -10.29 15.23
CA VAL A 44 11.63 -10.08 15.40
C VAL A 44 11.00 -9.57 14.09
N ASN A 45 11.61 -8.57 13.47
CA ASN A 45 11.15 -7.99 12.20
C ASN A 45 11.15 -9.01 11.08
N LEU A 46 12.20 -9.84 10.98
CA LEU A 46 12.25 -10.95 10.02
C LEU A 46 11.11 -11.93 10.26
N SER A 47 10.92 -12.38 11.50
CA SER A 47 9.89 -13.36 11.83
C SER A 47 8.49 -12.85 11.46
N VAL A 48 8.16 -11.63 11.90
CA VAL A 48 6.87 -10.99 11.59
C VAL A 48 6.73 -10.75 10.09
N GLY A 49 7.76 -10.19 9.45
CA GLY A 49 7.77 -9.90 8.02
C GLY A 49 7.62 -11.15 7.16
N SER A 50 8.24 -12.27 7.53
CA SER A 50 8.12 -13.56 6.84
C SER A 50 6.71 -14.13 6.95
N VAL A 51 6.07 -14.05 8.13
CA VAL A 51 4.66 -14.46 8.27
C VAL A 51 3.75 -13.59 7.40
N LEU A 52 3.97 -12.28 7.38
CA LEU A 52 3.20 -11.36 6.54
C LEU A 52 3.43 -11.62 5.04
N LEU A 53 4.66 -11.95 4.63
CA LEU A 53 4.98 -12.31 3.25
C LEU A 53 4.25 -13.58 2.82
N VAL A 54 4.26 -14.62 3.66
CA VAL A 54 3.49 -15.86 3.39
C VAL A 54 2.00 -15.55 3.27
N GLY A 55 1.46 -14.73 4.18
CA GLY A 55 0.07 -14.27 4.12
C GLY A 55 -0.25 -13.52 2.82
N LEU A 56 0.63 -12.61 2.39
CA LEU A 56 0.48 -11.86 1.15
C LEU A 56 0.52 -12.78 -0.08
N LEU A 57 1.45 -13.74 -0.13
CA LEU A 57 1.54 -14.71 -1.22
C LEU A 57 0.29 -15.60 -1.28
N ALA A 58 -0.27 -16.00 -0.13
CA ALA A 58 -1.53 -16.73 -0.07
C ALA A 58 -2.70 -15.89 -0.60
N VAL A 59 -2.80 -14.62 -0.21
CA VAL A 59 -3.83 -13.70 -0.74
C VAL A 59 -3.64 -13.51 -2.26
N GLY A 60 -2.41 -13.27 -2.72
CA GLY A 60 -2.10 -13.14 -4.14
C GLY A 60 -2.44 -14.40 -4.94
N GLY A 61 -2.13 -15.58 -4.41
CA GLY A 61 -2.47 -16.87 -5.01
C GLY A 61 -3.99 -17.08 -5.11
N THR A 62 -4.73 -16.84 -4.02
CA THR A 62 -6.20 -16.95 -4.04
C THR A 62 -6.85 -15.94 -4.98
N TRP A 63 -6.30 -14.72 -5.07
CA TRP A 63 -6.74 -13.70 -6.02
C TRP A 63 -6.51 -14.17 -7.46
N MET A 64 -5.31 -14.64 -7.78
CA MET A 64 -4.97 -15.06 -9.14
C MET A 64 -5.77 -16.30 -9.57
N ALA A 65 -6.02 -17.24 -8.65
CA ALA A 65 -6.92 -18.36 -8.90
C ALA A 65 -8.34 -17.89 -9.27
N ARG A 66 -8.87 -16.87 -8.59
CA ARG A 66 -10.19 -16.29 -8.92
C ARG A 66 -10.20 -15.60 -10.29
N LEU A 67 -9.10 -14.94 -10.67
CA LEU A 67 -8.98 -14.30 -11.99
C LEU A 67 -8.94 -15.35 -13.10
N MET A 68 -8.17 -16.42 -12.92
CA MET A 68 -8.11 -17.55 -13.85
C MET A 68 -9.48 -18.21 -14.01
N GLU A 69 -10.18 -18.47 -12.90
CA GLU A 69 -11.53 -19.04 -12.93
C GLU A 69 -12.52 -18.12 -13.66
N SER A 70 -12.46 -16.81 -13.40
CA SER A 70 -13.31 -15.86 -14.12
C SER A 70 -13.03 -15.83 -15.62
N LYS A 71 -11.77 -16.00 -16.05
CA LYS A 71 -11.40 -16.08 -17.47
C LYS A 71 -11.90 -17.39 -18.08
N ARG A 72 -11.72 -18.52 -17.39
CA ARG A 72 -12.23 -19.85 -17.81
C ARG A 72 -13.74 -19.84 -18.02
N LEU A 73 -14.48 -19.18 -17.14
CA LEU A 73 -15.94 -19.03 -17.23
C LEU A 73 -16.41 -17.99 -18.26
N GLY A 74 -15.50 -17.37 -19.02
CA GLY A 74 -15.85 -16.41 -20.08
C GLY A 74 -16.61 -15.18 -19.58
N LYS A 75 -16.44 -14.79 -18.30
CA LYS A 75 -17.22 -13.69 -17.71
C LYS A 75 -16.82 -12.36 -18.36
N ALA A 76 -17.76 -11.70 -19.00
CA ALA A 76 -17.56 -10.33 -19.48
C ALA A 76 -17.41 -9.37 -18.28
N TRP A 77 -16.26 -8.68 -18.21
CA TRP A 77 -16.01 -7.70 -17.17
C TRP A 77 -16.49 -6.32 -17.61
N THR A 78 -17.21 -5.66 -16.71
CA THR A 78 -17.48 -4.23 -16.88
C THR A 78 -16.18 -3.45 -16.74
N GLN A 79 -16.07 -2.29 -17.41
CA GLN A 79 -14.90 -1.42 -17.33
C GLN A 79 -14.51 -1.09 -15.88
N ARG A 80 -15.51 -0.89 -15.02
CA ARG A 80 -15.33 -0.67 -13.58
C ARG A 80 -14.70 -1.85 -12.85
N ARG A 81 -15.14 -3.09 -13.15
CA ARG A 81 -14.52 -4.30 -12.58
C ARG A 81 -13.08 -4.42 -13.03
N HIS A 82 -12.80 -4.18 -14.30
CA HIS A 82 -11.44 -4.20 -14.83
C HIS A 82 -10.52 -3.19 -14.13
N ARG A 83 -10.95 -1.93 -13.98
CA ARG A 83 -10.18 -0.90 -13.26
C ARG A 83 -9.96 -1.27 -11.80
N SER A 84 -10.98 -1.79 -11.12
CA SER A 84 -10.85 -2.23 -9.72
C SER A 84 -9.87 -3.39 -9.57
N THR A 85 -9.90 -4.36 -10.50
CA THR A 85 -8.94 -5.47 -10.51
C THR A 85 -7.51 -4.97 -10.67
N LEU A 86 -7.26 -4.06 -11.62
CA LEU A 86 -5.93 -3.48 -11.82
C LEU A 86 -5.40 -2.76 -10.58
N VAL A 87 -6.25 -2.03 -9.85
CA VAL A 87 -5.85 -1.37 -8.61
C VAL A 87 -5.46 -2.40 -7.54
N VAL A 88 -6.26 -3.46 -7.37
CA VAL A 88 -5.95 -4.54 -6.41
C VAL A 88 -4.66 -5.27 -6.79
N GLU A 89 -4.45 -5.57 -8.08
CA GLU A 89 -3.22 -6.19 -8.57
C GLU A 89 -2.00 -5.29 -8.31
N ALA A 90 -2.11 -3.99 -8.60
CA ALA A 90 -1.07 -3.03 -8.33
C ALA A 90 -0.77 -2.91 -6.82
N GLU A 91 -1.79 -2.91 -5.97
CA GLU A 91 -1.65 -2.89 -4.52
C GLU A 91 -0.89 -4.13 -4.00
N LEU A 92 -1.25 -5.32 -4.49
CA LEU A 92 -0.56 -6.57 -4.13
C LEU A 92 0.92 -6.55 -4.54
N VAL A 93 1.23 -6.05 -5.74
CA VAL A 93 2.62 -5.92 -6.22
C VAL A 93 3.40 -4.92 -5.37
N VAL A 94 2.82 -3.75 -5.06
CA VAL A 94 3.48 -2.73 -4.23
C VAL A 94 3.70 -3.24 -2.81
N GLN A 95 2.73 -3.94 -2.20
CA GLN A 95 2.93 -4.57 -0.88
C GLN A 95 4.03 -5.63 -0.90
N LEU A 96 4.12 -6.42 -1.98
CA LEU A 96 5.14 -7.45 -2.12
C LEU A 96 6.54 -6.83 -2.17
N ILE A 97 6.73 -5.80 -3.00
CA ILE A 97 8.00 -5.05 -3.10
C ILE A 97 8.34 -4.42 -1.74
N ASN A 98 7.37 -3.80 -1.06
CA ASN A 98 7.57 -3.20 0.26
C ASN A 98 8.00 -4.21 1.32
N LEU A 99 7.39 -5.41 1.36
CA LEU A 99 7.74 -6.49 2.29
C LEU A 99 9.12 -7.07 1.99
N ILE A 100 9.46 -7.27 0.72
CA ILE A 100 10.80 -7.75 0.33
C ILE A 100 11.86 -6.72 0.74
N ALA A 101 11.64 -5.44 0.41
CA ALA A 101 12.54 -4.35 0.80
C ALA A 101 12.60 -4.11 2.32
N PHE A 102 11.58 -4.55 3.08
CA PHE A 102 11.63 -4.58 4.54
C PHE A 102 12.47 -5.75 5.07
N LEU A 103 12.35 -6.94 4.48
CA LEU A 103 13.05 -8.14 4.94
C LEU A 103 14.55 -8.09 4.65
N ILE A 104 14.98 -7.61 3.47
CA ILE A 104 16.40 -7.55 3.07
C ILE A 104 17.30 -6.92 4.14
N PRO A 105 17.07 -5.67 4.60
CA PRO A 105 17.96 -5.04 5.58
C PRO A 105 17.89 -5.68 6.97
N ASN A 106 16.80 -6.39 7.31
CA ASN A 106 16.70 -7.13 8.57
C ASN A 106 17.37 -8.52 8.48
N ALA A 107 17.49 -9.10 7.28
CA ALA A 107 18.17 -10.38 7.05
C ALA A 107 19.68 -10.28 7.20
N VAL A 108 20.26 -9.16 6.76
CA VAL A 108 21.72 -8.99 6.69
C VAL A 108 22.42 -9.07 8.06
N PRO A 109 21.95 -8.38 9.13
CA PRO A 109 22.54 -8.49 10.46
C PRO A 109 22.46 -9.90 11.05
N VAL A 110 21.38 -10.63 10.75
CA VAL A 110 21.15 -11.98 11.26
C VAL A 110 22.04 -13.00 10.56
N ALA A 111 22.26 -12.81 9.27
CA ALA A 111 23.09 -13.70 8.47
C ALA A 111 24.60 -13.40 8.57
N HIS A 112 25.00 -12.34 9.29
CA HIS A 112 26.39 -11.88 9.44
C HIS A 112 27.15 -11.64 8.12
N VAL A 113 26.44 -11.49 6.99
CA VAL A 113 27.07 -11.56 5.65
C VAL A 113 27.79 -10.26 5.24
N LEU A 114 27.34 -9.09 5.72
CA LEU A 114 27.77 -7.78 5.17
C LEU A 114 27.84 -6.62 6.18
N CYS A 115 27.88 -6.88 7.49
CA CYS A 115 27.75 -5.82 8.50
C CYS A 115 28.84 -4.74 8.46
N GLU A 116 30.02 -5.07 7.91
CA GLU A 116 31.16 -4.15 7.82
C GLU A 116 31.38 -3.57 6.41
N ASP A 117 30.60 -4.02 5.41
CA ASP A 117 30.80 -3.61 4.02
C ASP A 117 30.03 -2.30 3.72
N PRO A 118 30.68 -1.26 3.14
CA PRO A 118 29.98 -0.08 2.62
C PRO A 118 28.83 -0.41 1.65
N LEU A 119 28.84 -1.58 1.01
CA LEU A 119 27.74 -2.08 0.20
C LEU A 119 26.44 -2.23 1.00
N PHE A 120 26.50 -2.66 2.27
CA PHE A 120 25.32 -2.81 3.11
C PHE A 120 24.60 -1.48 3.33
N HIS A 121 25.35 -0.40 3.53
CA HIS A 121 24.78 0.93 3.74
C HIS A 121 24.06 1.45 2.49
N ARG A 122 24.60 1.14 1.30
CA ARG A 122 23.93 1.46 0.02
C ARG A 122 22.66 0.65 -0.17
N VAL A 123 22.68 -0.64 0.15
CA VAL A 123 21.50 -1.52 0.10
C VAL A 123 20.42 -1.04 1.08
N LEU A 124 20.81 -0.70 2.31
CA LEU A 124 19.91 -0.14 3.31
C LEU A 124 19.25 1.15 2.80
N ALA A 125 20.05 2.10 2.30
CA ALA A 125 19.54 3.36 1.75
C ALA A 125 18.57 3.12 0.57
N ALA A 126 18.92 2.22 -0.36
CA ALA A 126 18.05 1.85 -1.48
C ALA A 126 16.73 1.23 -0.99
N CYS A 127 16.78 0.32 -0.01
CA CYS A 127 15.59 -0.30 0.57
C CYS A 127 14.71 0.73 1.28
N VAL A 128 15.28 1.70 1.98
CA VAL A 128 14.53 2.80 2.61
C VAL A 128 13.79 3.62 1.56
N ILE A 129 14.45 4.00 0.45
CA ILE A 129 13.82 4.75 -0.64
C ILE A 129 12.70 3.94 -1.29
N ILE A 130 12.93 2.65 -1.59
CA ILE A 130 11.92 1.74 -2.16
C ILE A 130 10.72 1.64 -1.22
N ARG A 131 10.93 1.49 0.08
CA ARG A 131 9.83 1.43 1.05
C ARG A 131 9.08 2.75 1.13
N TRP A 132 9.79 3.86 1.15
CA TRP A 132 9.16 5.19 1.16
C TRP A 132 8.26 5.39 -0.07
N THR A 133 8.72 5.04 -1.28
CA THR A 133 7.89 5.13 -2.48
C THR A 133 6.69 4.19 -2.41
N CYS A 134 6.87 2.95 -1.95
CA CYS A 134 5.77 1.99 -1.77
C CYS A 134 4.72 2.51 -0.77
N TRP A 135 5.12 3.07 0.36
CA TRP A 135 4.20 3.62 1.36
C TRP A 135 3.37 4.77 0.79
N ASN A 136 4.00 5.70 0.07
CA ASN A 136 3.26 6.79 -0.59
C ASN A 136 2.31 6.24 -1.66
N THR A 137 2.71 5.24 -2.45
CA THR A 137 1.82 4.60 -3.42
C THR A 137 0.64 3.88 -2.77
N LEU A 138 0.85 3.15 -1.66
CA LEU A 138 -0.22 2.51 -0.90
C LEU A 138 -1.17 3.55 -0.30
N PHE A 139 -0.64 4.66 0.21
CA PHE A 139 -1.46 5.76 0.71
C PHE A 139 -2.35 6.35 -0.40
N LEU A 140 -1.81 6.54 -1.61
CA LEU A 140 -2.59 6.95 -2.77
C LEU A 140 -3.72 5.96 -3.10
N PHE A 141 -3.45 4.65 -3.08
CA PHE A 141 -4.48 3.64 -3.29
C PHE A 141 -5.59 3.74 -2.23
N ILE A 142 -5.24 3.92 -0.95
CA ILE A 142 -6.22 4.13 0.13
C ILE A 142 -7.07 5.39 -0.15
N CYS A 143 -6.46 6.50 -0.57
CA CYS A 143 -7.18 7.72 -0.93
C CYS A 143 -8.09 7.54 -2.15
N VAL A 144 -7.73 6.66 -3.09
CA VAL A 144 -8.58 6.25 -4.21
C VAL A 144 -9.75 5.41 -3.68
N HIS A 145 -9.49 4.38 -2.88
CA HIS A 145 -10.54 3.54 -2.29
C HIS A 145 -11.55 4.32 -1.45
N ALA A 146 -11.08 5.23 -0.59
CA ALA A 146 -11.95 6.09 0.21
C ALA A 146 -12.86 6.97 -0.66
N HIS A 147 -12.32 7.51 -1.77
CA HIS A 147 -13.11 8.28 -2.74
C HIS A 147 -14.09 7.44 -3.55
N ASN A 148 -13.85 6.13 -3.70
CA ASN A 148 -14.74 5.24 -4.44
C ASN A 148 -16.09 5.06 -3.75
N ILE A 149 -16.20 5.40 -2.47
CA ILE A 149 -17.48 5.36 -1.75
C ILE A 149 -18.36 6.56 -2.15
N ASN A 150 -17.77 7.62 -2.73
CA ASN A 150 -18.49 8.82 -3.07
C ASN A 150 -19.23 8.68 -4.42
N PRO A 151 -20.54 9.01 -4.47
CA PRO A 151 -21.27 9.07 -5.72
C PRO A 151 -20.73 10.21 -6.60
N TRP A 152 -20.76 10.01 -7.91
CA TRP A 152 -20.38 11.04 -8.88
C TRP A 152 -21.31 12.26 -8.74
N ARG A 153 -20.83 13.34 -8.11
CA ARG A 153 -21.59 14.58 -8.00
C ARG A 153 -21.36 15.45 -9.23
N ARG A 154 -22.46 15.82 -9.93
CA ARG A 154 -22.48 16.72 -11.11
C ARG A 154 -21.65 18.01 -10.93
N ALA A 155 -21.47 18.50 -9.70
CA ALA A 155 -20.73 19.72 -9.39
C ALA A 155 -19.21 19.67 -9.69
N VAL A 156 -18.62 18.49 -9.90
CA VAL A 156 -17.20 18.38 -10.32
C VAL A 156 -17.07 18.45 -11.85
N ALA A 157 -18.14 18.13 -12.59
CA ALA A 157 -18.16 18.18 -14.04
C ALA A 157 -18.24 19.61 -14.61
N THR A 158 -18.57 20.60 -13.77
CA THR A 158 -18.72 22.01 -14.16
C THR A 158 -17.41 22.81 -14.14
N TRP A 159 -16.31 22.25 -13.61
CA TRP A 159 -15.03 22.98 -13.46
C TRP A 159 -14.05 22.79 -14.62
N LEU A 160 -14.37 21.95 -15.63
CA LEU A 160 -13.54 21.76 -16.82
C LEU A 160 -14.18 22.48 -18.01
N PRO A 161 -13.59 23.60 -18.49
CA PRO A 161 -14.08 24.29 -19.67
C PRO A 161 -13.96 23.37 -20.89
N GLY A 162 -15.04 23.19 -21.63
CA GLY A 162 -15.01 22.54 -22.94
C GLY A 162 -15.15 21.02 -22.98
N LYS A 163 -15.39 20.32 -21.86
CA LYS A 163 -15.75 18.89 -21.91
C LYS A 163 -17.07 18.60 -21.18
N GLN A 164 -18.15 18.71 -21.95
CA GLN A 164 -19.49 18.16 -21.66
C GLN A 164 -19.48 16.62 -21.56
N TRP A 165 -18.67 16.03 -20.68
CA TRP A 165 -18.86 14.63 -20.25
C TRP A 165 -20.22 14.43 -19.56
N ALA A 166 -20.93 15.52 -19.26
CA ALA A 166 -22.24 15.57 -18.63
C ALA A 166 -23.45 15.61 -19.60
N VAL A 167 -23.25 15.68 -20.93
CA VAL A 167 -24.40 15.76 -21.87
C VAL A 167 -24.95 14.39 -22.29
N ASP A 168 -24.20 13.32 -22.07
CA ASP A 168 -24.74 11.94 -22.16
C ASP A 168 -25.38 11.51 -20.81
N SER A 169 -25.96 12.47 -20.09
CA SER A 169 -26.57 12.31 -18.76
C SER A 169 -27.86 11.48 -18.74
N ASN A 170 -28.36 11.04 -19.90
CA ASN A 170 -29.36 9.97 -20.01
C ASN A 170 -28.75 8.56 -19.91
N ARG A 171 -27.42 8.41 -19.91
CA ARG A 171 -26.69 7.13 -19.78
C ARG A 171 -25.85 7.00 -18.51
N MET A 172 -25.75 8.04 -17.68
CA MET A 172 -25.15 7.90 -16.34
C MET A 172 -26.08 7.05 -15.47
N ARG A 173 -25.72 5.77 -15.31
CA ARG A 173 -26.39 4.88 -14.36
C ARG A 173 -26.44 5.56 -12.99
N PRO A 174 -27.52 5.37 -12.21
CA PRO A 174 -27.67 5.91 -10.84
C PRO A 174 -26.56 5.48 -9.85
N THR A 175 -25.58 4.70 -10.31
CA THR A 175 -24.47 4.12 -9.54
C THR A 175 -23.09 4.61 -9.98
N ALA A 176 -22.98 5.70 -10.76
CA ALA A 176 -21.69 6.24 -11.19
C ALA A 176 -20.88 6.72 -9.99
N LEU A 177 -19.63 6.28 -9.88
CA LEU A 177 -18.71 6.63 -8.80
C LEU A 177 -17.54 7.46 -9.32
N VAL A 178 -16.81 8.11 -8.41
CA VAL A 178 -15.64 8.95 -8.76
C VAL A 178 -14.58 8.20 -9.57
N VAL A 179 -14.42 6.88 -9.40
CA VAL A 179 -13.51 6.02 -10.20
C VAL A 179 -13.95 5.71 -11.63
N ASP A 180 -15.21 5.94 -11.95
CA ASP A 180 -15.67 5.80 -13.33
C ASP A 180 -15.14 6.97 -14.18
N GLY A 181 -14.76 8.09 -13.54
CA GLY A 181 -14.08 9.21 -14.16
C GLY A 181 -12.69 8.90 -14.69
N PRO A 182 -12.15 9.73 -15.60
CA PRO A 182 -10.81 9.58 -16.14
C PRO A 182 -9.72 9.83 -15.08
N TRP A 183 -8.60 9.10 -15.19
CA TRP A 183 -7.50 9.10 -14.21
C TRP A 183 -6.90 10.47 -13.91
N PHE A 184 -6.91 11.40 -14.85
CA PHE A 184 -6.42 12.76 -14.61
C PHE A 184 -7.21 13.45 -13.48
N LEU A 185 -8.50 13.13 -13.26
CA LEU A 185 -9.25 13.72 -12.13
C LEU A 185 -8.71 13.30 -10.76
N HIS A 186 -7.84 12.30 -10.71
CA HIS A 186 -7.14 11.89 -9.51
C HIS A 186 -5.75 12.53 -9.37
N TRP A 187 -5.29 13.33 -10.34
CA TRP A 187 -3.97 13.98 -10.30
C TRP A 187 -3.72 14.82 -9.04
N PRO A 188 -4.69 15.56 -8.45
CA PRO A 188 -4.43 16.33 -7.23
C PRO A 188 -4.09 15.44 -6.03
N LYS A 189 -4.49 14.16 -6.06
CA LYS A 189 -4.13 13.19 -5.01
C LYS A 189 -2.66 12.83 -5.07
N LEU A 190 -2.05 12.89 -6.26
CA LEU A 190 -0.62 12.67 -6.46
C LEU A 190 0.24 13.78 -5.85
N LEU A 191 -0.33 14.93 -5.45
CA LEU A 191 0.40 15.97 -4.71
C LEU A 191 0.81 15.53 -3.29
N ILE A 192 0.21 14.46 -2.78
CA ILE A 192 0.53 13.90 -1.45
C ILE A 192 1.67 12.87 -1.55
N TRP A 193 2.07 12.50 -2.76
CA TRP A 193 3.27 11.70 -3.05
C TRP A 193 4.49 12.61 -3.18
#